data_AF-V7B6P1-F1
#
_entry.id   AF-V7B6P1-F1
#
_cell.length_a   1.000
_cell.length_b   1.000
_cell.length_c   1.000
_cell.angle_alpha   90.00
_cell.angle_beta   90.00
_cell.angle_gamma   90.00
#
_symmetry.space_group_name_H-M   'P 1'
#
loop_
_entity.id
_entity.type
_entity.pdbx_description
1 polymer ?
#
loop_
_entity_poly.entity_id
_entity_poly.type
_entity_poly.pdbx_seq_one_letter_code
_entity_poly.pdbx_strand_id
1 'polypeptide(L)'
;TSLYYDISCPYIDRQFSCVKNGRNDSDYRHWEWQPEDCTFNPKLALRKLQGKKLLFVGDSLQRNQWESFLCLVEWVIPHKHKSMRLAHSVFTA
;
A
#
# COMPACT_ATOMS: atom_id res chain seq x y z
N THR A 1 -0.45 -15.67 2.63
CA THR A 1 0.87 -15.07 2.29
C THR A 1 0.75 -13.56 2.30
N SER A 2 1.67 -12.82 2.92
CA SER A 2 1.56 -11.34 2.98
C SER A 2 1.61 -10.71 1.58
N LEU A 3 0.73 -9.73 1.31
CA LEU A 3 0.62 -9.08 -0.01
C LEU A 3 1.79 -8.12 -0.30
N TYR A 4 2.43 -7.59 0.74
CA TYR A 4 3.67 -6.81 0.66
C TYR A 4 4.44 -6.88 1.99
N TYR A 5 5.66 -6.37 2.01
CA TYR A 5 6.44 -6.17 3.22
C TYR A 5 6.75 -4.68 3.41
N ASP A 6 6.76 -4.22 4.67
CA ASP A 6 7.11 -2.84 5.03
C ASP A 6 8.56 -2.49 4.67
N ILE A 7 9.43 -3.50 4.64
CA ILE A 7 10.81 -3.35 4.19
C ILE A 7 10.93 -3.11 2.68
N SER A 8 10.03 -3.68 1.85
CA SER A 8 10.12 -3.62 0.40
C SER A 8 9.41 -2.41 -0.19
N CYS A 9 8.39 -1.89 0.48
CA CYS A 9 7.67 -0.72 0.02
C CYS A 9 8.34 0.57 0.51
N PRO A 10 8.78 1.47 -0.40
CA PRO A 10 9.47 2.70 -0.03
C PRO A 10 8.53 3.82 0.45
N TYR A 11 7.21 3.60 0.39
CA TYR A 11 6.19 4.61 0.67
C TYR A 11 5.58 4.52 2.07
N ILE A 12 6.01 3.56 2.89
CA ILE A 12 5.53 3.43 4.27
C ILE A 12 6.34 4.35 5.17
N ASP A 13 5.64 5.23 5.87
CA ASP A 13 6.23 6.13 6.84
C ASP A 13 6.78 5.34 8.05
N ARG A 14 7.74 5.95 8.75
CA ARG A 14 8.42 5.30 9.88
C ARG A 14 7.44 4.86 10.96
N GLN A 15 6.34 5.59 11.20
CA GLN A 15 5.37 5.22 12.24
C GLN A 15 4.70 3.85 11.97
N PHE A 16 4.68 3.38 10.72
CA PHE A 16 4.00 2.13 10.33
C PHE A 16 4.96 1.00 9.92
N SER A 17 6.28 1.25 9.93
CA SER A 17 7.30 0.28 9.53
C SER A 17 7.75 -0.62 10.69
N CYS A 18 6.87 -1.52 11.17
CA CYS A 18 7.11 -2.32 12.38
C CYS A 18 8.43 -3.13 12.36
N VAL A 19 8.77 -3.79 11.24
CA VAL A 19 9.98 -4.61 11.16
C VAL A 19 11.22 -3.73 11.13
N LYS A 20 11.19 -2.64 10.36
CA LYS A 20 12.27 -1.63 10.37
C LYS A 20 12.46 -1.00 11.77
N ASN A 21 11.39 -0.96 12.57
CA ASN A 21 11.40 -0.45 13.94
C ASN A 21 11.77 -1.52 14.99
N GLY A 22 12.17 -2.73 14.59
CA GLY A 22 12.71 -3.75 15.49
C GLY A 22 11.71 -4.80 15.99
N ARG A 23 10.50 -4.89 15.40
CA ARG A 23 9.59 -5.99 15.68
C ARG A 23 10.11 -7.28 15.03
N ASN A 24 10.36 -8.30 15.85
CA ASN A 24 10.96 -9.57 15.41
C ASN A 24 9.93 -10.65 15.02
N ASP A 25 8.72 -10.64 15.60
CA ASP A 25 7.68 -11.61 15.26
C ASP A 25 7.02 -11.28 13.91
N SER A 26 6.57 -12.31 13.18
CA SER A 26 5.99 -12.17 11.84
C SER A 26 4.53 -12.57 11.72
N ASP A 27 3.97 -13.23 12.73
CA ASP A 27 2.71 -13.98 12.61
C ASP A 27 1.50 -13.08 12.34
N TYR A 28 1.57 -11.82 12.79
CA TYR A 28 0.56 -10.80 12.53
C TYR A 28 0.34 -10.51 11.02
N ARG A 29 1.32 -10.84 10.15
CA ARG A 29 1.24 -10.61 8.70
C ARG A 29 0.60 -11.75 7.92
N HIS A 30 0.34 -12.88 8.58
CA HIS A 30 -0.17 -14.08 7.92
C HIS A 30 -1.70 -14.20 7.99
N TRP A 31 -2.37 -13.28 8.67
CA TRP A 31 -3.82 -13.21 8.71
C TRP A 31 -4.37 -12.57 7.44
N GLU A 32 -5.34 -13.23 6.82
CA GLU A 32 -6.04 -12.75 5.63
C GLU A 32 -7.54 -12.83 5.87
N TRP A 33 -8.23 -11.72 5.61
CA TRP A 33 -9.68 -11.72 5.53
C TRP A 33 -10.10 -12.26 4.16
N GLN A 34 -10.63 -13.49 4.13
CA GLN A 34 -11.00 -14.18 2.90
C GLN A 34 -12.53 -14.27 2.76
N PRO A 35 -13.15 -13.43 1.89
CA PRO A 35 -14.53 -13.65 1.44
C PRO A 35 -14.60 -14.89 0.53
N GLU A 36 -15.79 -15.47 0.35
CA GLU A 36 -15.96 -16.84 -0.15
C GLU A 36 -15.29 -17.16 -1.50
N ASP A 37 -14.92 -16.19 -2.36
CA ASP A 37 -14.29 -16.48 -3.66
C ASP A 37 -13.45 -15.32 -4.27
N CYS A 38 -12.85 -14.43 -3.48
CA CYS A 38 -12.02 -13.38 -4.07
C CYS A 38 -10.78 -12.98 -3.28
N THR A 39 -9.71 -12.70 -4.03
CA THR A 39 -8.44 -12.14 -3.51
C THR A 39 -8.18 -10.79 -4.16
N PHE A 40 -7.39 -9.95 -3.51
CA PHE A 40 -7.04 -8.63 -4.05
C PHE A 40 -6.16 -8.74 -5.30
N ASN A 41 -6.52 -8.02 -6.37
CA ASN A 41 -5.74 -7.95 -7.60
C ASN A 41 -5.29 -6.50 -7.90
N PRO A 42 -3.98 -6.19 -7.78
CA PRO A 42 -3.49 -4.81 -7.96
C PRO A 42 -3.66 -4.28 -9.37
N LYS A 43 -3.52 -5.12 -10.40
CA LYS A 43 -3.73 -4.72 -11.80
C LYS A 43 -5.19 -4.40 -12.08
N LEU A 44 -6.13 -5.12 -11.46
CA LEU A 44 -7.56 -4.80 -11.56
C LEU A 44 -7.89 -3.48 -10.85
N ALA A 45 -7.33 -3.26 -9.66
CA ALA A 45 -7.50 -2.01 -8.93
C ALA A 45 -7.02 -0.80 -9.75
N LEU A 46 -5.81 -0.85 -10.31
CA LEU A 46 -5.26 0.21 -11.15
C LEU A 46 -6.08 0.44 -12.43
N ARG A 47 -6.52 -0.63 -13.11
CA ARG A 47 -7.42 -0.51 -14.27
C ARG A 47 -8.71 0.23 -13.93
N LYS A 48 -9.31 -0.04 -12.76
CA LYS A 48 -10.53 0.66 -12.30
C LYS A 48 -10.29 2.15 -12.00
N LEU A 49 -9.05 2.52 -11.68
CA LEU A 49 -8.61 3.88 -11.38
C LEU A 49 -8.05 4.64 -12.59
N GLN A 50 -7.94 4.02 -13.76
CA GLN A 50 -7.42 4.67 -14.95
C GLN A 50 -8.24 5.93 -15.30
N GLY A 51 -7.54 7.06 -15.47
CA GLY A 51 -8.16 8.36 -15.74
C GLY A 51 -8.88 8.99 -14.54
N LYS A 52 -8.71 8.45 -13.32
CA LYS A 52 -9.36 8.94 -12.09
C LYS A 52 -8.33 9.34 -11.04
N LYS A 53 -8.78 10.12 -10.06
CA LYS A 53 -8.02 10.41 -8.84
C LYS A 53 -8.72 9.73 -7.67
N LEU A 54 -7.99 8.90 -6.94
CA LEU A 54 -8.44 8.33 -5.67
C LEU A 54 -7.89 9.20 -4.53
N LEU A 55 -8.77 9.66 -3.64
CA LEU A 55 -8.41 10.46 -2.49
C LEU A 55 -8.87 9.76 -1.21
N PHE A 56 -7.97 9.67 -0.25
CA PHE A 56 -8.21 9.18 1.10
C PHE A 56 -8.38 10.40 2.02
N VAL A 57 -9.57 10.59 2.58
CA VAL A 57 -9.91 11.76 3.43
C VAL A 57 -10.26 11.27 4.82
N GLY A 58 -9.54 11.74 5.83
CA GLY A 58 -9.74 11.33 7.21
C GLY A 58 -8.57 11.72 8.10
N ASP A 59 -8.41 10.98 9.19
CA ASP A 59 -7.35 11.15 10.17
C ASP A 59 -6.10 10.32 9.84
N SER A 60 -5.27 10.08 10.87
CA SER A 60 -4.05 9.27 10.77
C SER A 60 -4.31 7.80 10.39
N LEU A 61 -5.49 7.24 10.70
CA LEU A 61 -5.84 5.89 10.26
C LEU A 61 -6.10 5.87 8.75
N GLN A 62 -6.73 6.91 8.21
CA GLN A 62 -6.94 7.00 6.77
C GLN A 62 -5.61 7.20 6.01
N ARG A 63 -4.66 7.91 6.61
CA ARG A 63 -3.28 8.00 6.12
C ARG A 63 -2.60 6.62 6.07
N ASN A 64 -2.73 5.83 7.13
CA ASN A 64 -2.20 4.46 7.17
C ASN A 64 -2.82 3.58 6.06
N GLN A 65 -4.14 3.66 5.86
CA GLN A 65 -4.83 2.93 4.79
C GLN A 65 -4.34 3.34 3.39
N TRP A 66 -4.10 4.63 3.17
CA TRP A 66 -3.55 5.13 1.90
C TRP A 66 -2.16 4.54 1.62
N GLU A 67 -1.25 4.54 2.59
CA GLU A 67 0.08 3.96 2.43
C GLU A 67 0.02 2.45 2.18
N SER A 68 -0.85 1.74 2.90
CA SER A 68 -1.11 0.32 2.65
C SER A 68 -1.59 0.06 1.23
N PHE A 69 -2.57 0.84 0.75
CA PHE A 69 -3.06 0.74 -0.63
C PHE A 69 -1.96 1.00 -1.66
N LEU A 70 -1.10 1.99 -1.44
CA LEU A 70 0.03 2.24 -2.33
C LEU A 70 0.95 1.04 -2.42
N CYS A 71 1.33 0.44 -1.29
CA CYS A 71 2.20 -0.74 -1.28
C CYS A 71 1.57 -1.96 -1.92
N LEU A 72 0.24 -2.08 -1.87
CA LEU A 72 -0.49 -3.13 -2.57
C LEU A 72 -0.38 -3.02 -4.09
N VAL A 73 -0.34 -1.80 -4.65
CA VAL A 73 -0.39 -1.58 -6.10
C VAL A 73 0.94 -1.16 -6.73
N GLU A 74 1.87 -0.58 -5.99
CA GLU A 74 3.07 0.03 -6.54
C GLU A 74 4.01 -0.99 -7.23
N TRP A 75 4.05 -2.22 -6.73
CA TRP A 75 4.96 -3.25 -7.22
C TRP A 75 4.65 -3.69 -8.67
N VAL A 76 3.40 -3.54 -9.13
CA VAL A 76 3.01 -3.82 -10.53
C VAL A 76 3.24 -2.63 -11.46
N ILE A 77 3.63 -1.47 -10.93
CA ILE A 77 3.85 -0.24 -11.70
C ILE A 77 5.36 -0.09 -11.95
N PRO A 78 5.81 -0.02 -13.22
CA PRO A 78 7.22 0.18 -13.54
C PRO A 78 7.77 1.47 -12.90
N HIS A 79 9.02 1.44 -12.40
CA HIS A 79 9.64 2.59 -11.73
C HIS A 79 9.59 3.90 -12.51
N LYS A 80 9.69 3.85 -13.84
CA LYS A 80 9.64 5.04 -14.72
C LYS A 80 8.23 5.64 -14.85
N HIS A 81 7.19 4.92 -14.44
CA HIS A 81 5.80 5.34 -14.55
C HIS A 81 5.18 5.70 -13.20
N LYS A 82 5.95 5.67 -12.09
CA LYS A 82 5.46 6.07 -10.77
C LYS A 82 6.29 7.18 -10.15
N SER A 83 5.65 8.07 -9.40
CA SER A 83 6.32 9.12 -8.64
C SER A 83 5.55 9.49 -7.37
N MET A 84 6.28 10.00 -6.37
CA MET A 84 5.72 10.44 -5.09
C MET A 84 6.15 11.88 -4.78
N ARG A 85 5.19 12.73 -4.44
CA ARG A 85 5.43 14.08 -3.91
C ARG A 85 5.08 14.11 -2.43
N LEU A 86 6.10 13.98 -1.57
CA LEU A 86 5.95 13.86 -0.12
C LEU A 86 5.26 15.07 0.53
N ALA A 87 5.58 16.29 0.10
CA ALA A 87 5.02 17.53 0.66
C ALA A 87 3.47 17.60 0.62
N HIS A 88 2.86 16.90 -0.34
CA HIS A 88 1.40 16.88 -0.51
C HIS A 88 0.82 15.46 -0.44
N SER A 89 1.64 14.45 -0.16
CA SER A 89 1.23 13.03 -0.13
C SER A 89 0.51 12.62 -1.42
N VAL A 90 1.05 13.05 -2.57
CA VAL A 90 0.48 12.76 -3.89
C VAL A 90 1.32 11.70 -4.58
N PHE A 91 0.70 10.57 -4.85
CA PHE A 91 1.26 9.51 -5.68
C PHE A 91 0.69 9.62 -7.10
N THR A 92 1.55 9.44 -8.10
CA THR A 92 1.17 9.42 -9.52
C THR A 92 1.68 8.13 -10.14
N ALA A 93 0.80 7.42 -10.86
CA ALA A 93 1.06 6.18 -11.56
C ALA A 93 0.22 6.05 -12.84
#